data_AF-A0A955YV30-F1
#
_entry.id   AF-A0A955YV30-F1
#
_cell.length_a   1.000
_cell.length_b   1.000
_cell.length_c   1.000
_cell.angle_alpha   90.00
_cell.angle_beta   90.00
_cell.angle_gamma   90.00
#
_symmetry.space_group_name_H-M   'P 1'
#
loop_
_entity.id
_entity.type
_entity.pdbx_description
1 polymer ?
#
loop_
_entity_poly.entity_id
_entity_poly.type
_entity_poly.pdbx_seq_one_letter_code
_entity_poly.pdbx_strand_id
1 'polypeptide(L)'
;RGDWNGWGVNGRFSCADATVAIGIFVDDESVLAEGIEEFRRQMPASVHLVGDDTSAYTNLSGLPVPPQGTIYDKADIPASTIHGLWFSPTKYVDGFAGETCRDMSHTMMGLGAMANLAEAARNQGIDLYGEVEQRLVAAYELHAGYIVDALDNKPPSSNWVCNTAINMGGTGYRLGWEVAYNHFAGRRGLSLPKSQGLVQRIRPSGTGLHMNWETLTHGGTP
;
A
#
# COMPACT_ATOMS: atom_id res chain seq x y z
N ARG A 1 -5.54 11.16 -19.17
CA ARG A 1 -4.70 10.02 -18.70
C ARG A 1 -3.28 10.49 -18.44
N GLY A 2 -2.90 10.64 -17.17
CA GLY A 2 -1.50 10.91 -16.82
C GLY A 2 -0.67 9.63 -16.97
N ASP A 3 0.48 9.72 -17.64
CA ASP A 3 1.37 8.60 -17.92
C ASP A 3 2.29 8.31 -16.71
N TRP A 4 1.68 7.94 -15.58
CA TRP A 4 2.39 7.60 -14.32
C TRP A 4 2.91 6.15 -14.31
N ASN A 5 2.88 5.51 -15.48
CA ASN A 5 3.13 4.08 -15.66
C ASN A 5 4.59 3.68 -15.35
N GLY A 6 5.53 4.63 -15.38
CA GLY A 6 6.94 4.43 -15.05
C GLY A 6 7.32 4.72 -13.59
N TRP A 7 6.39 5.17 -12.74
CA TRP A 7 6.66 5.48 -11.34
C TRP A 7 6.53 4.24 -10.45
N GLY A 8 7.28 4.22 -9.34
CA GLY A 8 7.13 3.22 -8.27
C GLY A 8 5.72 3.23 -7.67
N VAL A 9 5.40 2.19 -6.90
CA VAL A 9 4.05 1.96 -6.34
C VAL A 9 3.59 3.16 -5.51
N ASN A 10 4.50 3.74 -4.71
CA ASN A 10 4.18 4.91 -3.89
C ASN A 10 3.74 6.11 -4.74
N GLY A 11 4.44 6.37 -5.84
CA GLY A 11 4.15 7.51 -6.72
C GLY A 11 2.81 7.33 -7.42
N ARG A 12 2.55 6.12 -7.94
CA ARG A 12 1.29 5.82 -8.64
C ARG A 12 0.08 5.99 -7.73
N PHE A 13 0.11 5.45 -6.51
CA PHE A 13 -1.00 5.62 -5.59
C PHE A 13 -1.13 7.05 -5.07
N SER A 14 -0.03 7.79 -4.91
CA SER A 14 -0.11 9.22 -4.59
C SER A 14 -0.83 10.00 -5.69
N CYS A 15 -0.58 9.68 -6.96
CA CYS A 15 -1.30 10.26 -8.10
C CYS A 15 -2.77 9.83 -8.15
N ALA A 16 -3.08 8.56 -7.87
CA ALA A 16 -4.46 8.08 -7.83
C ALA A 16 -5.25 8.75 -6.69
N ASP A 17 -4.65 8.87 -5.49
CA ASP A 17 -5.24 9.55 -4.32
C ASP A 17 -5.53 11.02 -4.66
N ALA A 18 -4.55 11.72 -5.24
CA ALA A 18 -4.75 13.08 -5.73
C ALA A 18 -5.86 13.17 -6.79
N THR A 19 -5.97 12.19 -7.69
CA THR A 19 -7.00 12.17 -8.75
C THR A 19 -8.40 12.05 -8.15
N VAL A 20 -8.60 11.15 -7.19
CA VAL A 20 -9.87 11.02 -6.44
C VAL A 20 -10.19 12.30 -5.69
N ALA A 21 -9.23 12.88 -4.97
CA ALA A 21 -9.41 14.13 -4.23
C ALA A 21 -9.78 15.30 -5.16
N ILE A 22 -9.14 15.41 -6.34
CA ILE A 22 -9.47 16.42 -7.35
C ILE A 22 -10.90 16.22 -7.86
N GLY A 23 -11.27 14.99 -8.26
CA GLY A 23 -12.61 14.69 -8.75
C GLY A 23 -13.70 15.07 -7.75
N ILE A 24 -13.51 14.76 -6.47
CA ILE A 24 -14.43 15.18 -5.39
C ILE A 24 -14.46 16.71 -5.26
N PHE A 25 -13.30 17.37 -5.25
CA PHE A 25 -13.22 18.81 -5.02
C PHE A 25 -13.88 19.65 -6.12
N VAL A 26 -13.73 19.22 -7.38
CA VAL A 26 -14.30 19.93 -8.54
C VAL A 26 -15.66 19.38 -8.98
N ASP A 27 -16.23 18.44 -8.22
CA ASP A 27 -17.52 17.79 -8.50
C ASP A 27 -17.56 17.14 -9.89
N ASP A 28 -16.48 16.44 -10.26
CA ASP A 28 -16.34 15.73 -11.53
C ASP A 28 -16.32 14.21 -11.29
N GLU A 29 -17.47 13.59 -11.50
CA GLU A 29 -17.66 12.13 -11.36
C GLU A 29 -16.76 11.33 -12.30
N SER A 30 -16.41 11.87 -13.48
CA SER A 30 -15.56 11.16 -14.43
C SER A 30 -14.12 11.07 -13.93
N VAL A 31 -13.59 12.15 -13.35
CA VAL A 31 -12.26 12.18 -12.74
C VAL A 31 -12.22 11.31 -11.49
N LEU A 32 -13.27 11.33 -10.67
CA LEU A 32 -13.41 10.44 -9.52
C LEU A 32 -13.37 8.96 -9.97
N ALA A 33 -14.16 8.61 -10.99
CA ALA A 33 -14.22 7.25 -11.52
C ALA A 33 -12.85 6.80 -12.08
N GLU A 34 -12.14 7.66 -12.80
CA GLU A 34 -10.78 7.35 -13.28
C GLU A 34 -9.81 7.00 -12.13
N GLY A 35 -9.85 7.76 -11.04
CA GLY A 35 -9.00 7.50 -9.87
C GLY A 35 -9.34 6.18 -9.16
N ILE A 36 -10.63 5.83 -9.10
CA ILE A 36 -11.11 4.57 -8.51
C ILE A 36 -10.75 3.37 -9.39
N GLU A 37 -10.90 3.50 -10.71
CA GLU A 37 -10.46 2.48 -11.67
C GLU A 37 -8.95 2.25 -11.59
N GLU A 38 -8.17 3.33 -11.42
CA GLU A 38 -6.72 3.23 -11.19
C GLU A 38 -6.40 2.45 -9.93
N PHE A 39 -7.07 2.76 -8.82
CA PHE A 39 -6.91 2.03 -7.56
C PHE A 39 -7.11 0.53 -7.80
N ARG A 40 -8.27 0.11 -8.32
CA ARG A 40 -8.60 -1.30 -8.55
C ARG A 40 -7.59 -2.00 -9.43
N ARG A 41 -7.23 -1.38 -10.56
CA ARG A 41 -6.30 -1.92 -11.55
C ARG A 41 -4.90 -2.15 -10.98
N GLN A 42 -4.44 -1.28 -10.08
CA GLN A 42 -3.05 -1.29 -9.62
C GLN A 42 -2.85 -2.03 -8.31
N MET A 43 -3.91 -2.26 -7.52
CA MET A 43 -3.79 -2.89 -6.21
C MET A 43 -3.09 -4.26 -6.23
N PRO A 44 -3.42 -5.21 -7.13
CA PRO A 44 -2.71 -6.50 -7.20
C PRO A 44 -1.23 -6.39 -7.57
N ALA A 45 -0.86 -5.37 -8.34
CA ALA A 45 0.52 -5.12 -8.75
C ALA A 45 1.34 -4.33 -7.72
N SER A 46 0.73 -3.96 -6.60
CA SER A 46 1.30 -3.01 -5.64
C SER A 46 1.46 -3.57 -4.24
N VAL A 47 0.53 -4.44 -3.85
CA VAL A 47 0.62 -5.28 -2.66
C VAL A 47 0.32 -6.69 -3.09
N HIS A 48 1.24 -7.63 -2.89
CA HIS A 48 1.11 -9.00 -3.35
C HIS A 48 0.24 -9.83 -2.39
N LEU A 49 -0.56 -10.73 -2.97
CA LEU A 49 -1.15 -11.86 -2.26
C LEU A 49 -0.74 -13.16 -2.94
N VAL A 50 -0.39 -14.16 -2.12
CA VAL A 50 -0.11 -15.50 -2.60
C VAL A 50 -1.40 -16.07 -3.19
N GLY A 51 -1.32 -16.51 -4.44
CA GLY A 51 -2.47 -16.98 -5.20
C GLY A 51 -3.14 -15.92 -6.07
N ASP A 52 -2.59 -14.70 -6.14
CA ASP A 52 -2.98 -13.73 -7.16
C ASP A 52 -2.94 -14.38 -8.56
N ASP A 53 -4.00 -14.18 -9.34
CA ASP A 53 -4.12 -14.78 -10.67
C ASP A 53 -3.16 -14.12 -11.66
N THR A 54 -2.22 -14.92 -12.12
CA THR A 54 -1.22 -14.56 -13.14
C THR A 54 -1.37 -15.41 -14.39
N SER A 55 -2.49 -16.11 -14.57
CA SER A 55 -2.74 -17.02 -15.71
C SER A 55 -2.69 -16.33 -17.08
N ALA A 56 -2.92 -15.02 -17.12
CA ALA A 56 -2.76 -14.20 -18.32
C ALA A 56 -1.29 -14.01 -18.76
N TYR A 57 -0.31 -14.39 -17.91
CA TYR A 57 1.11 -14.15 -18.15
C TYR A 57 1.90 -15.47 -18.13
N THR A 58 2.57 -15.77 -19.24
CA THR A 58 3.21 -17.07 -19.48
C THR A 58 4.34 -17.39 -18.50
N ASN A 59 5.02 -16.36 -17.97
CA ASN A 59 6.24 -16.51 -17.17
C ASN A 59 6.07 -16.16 -15.69
N LEU A 60 4.84 -15.90 -15.21
CA LEU A 60 4.61 -15.29 -13.89
C LEU A 60 3.91 -16.17 -12.86
N SER A 61 3.80 -17.49 -13.10
CA SER A 61 3.21 -18.40 -12.11
C SER A 61 3.88 -18.26 -10.73
N GLY A 62 3.13 -17.80 -9.73
CA GLY A 62 3.62 -17.58 -8.36
C GLY A 62 4.42 -16.29 -8.16
N LEU A 63 4.42 -15.38 -9.14
CA LEU A 63 5.01 -14.05 -9.06
C LEU A 63 3.92 -12.97 -8.93
N PRO A 64 4.28 -11.73 -8.54
CA PRO A 64 3.31 -10.64 -8.52
C PRO A 64 2.69 -10.35 -9.87
N VAL A 65 1.43 -9.90 -9.84
CA VAL A 65 0.73 -9.37 -11.01
C VAL A 65 1.52 -8.16 -11.53
N PRO A 66 1.81 -8.07 -12.83
CA PRO A 66 2.43 -6.89 -13.38
C PRO A 66 1.44 -5.73 -13.33
N PRO A 67 1.92 -4.48 -13.27
CA PRO A 67 1.03 -3.33 -13.29
C PRO A 67 0.29 -3.27 -14.63
N GLN A 68 -0.99 -3.68 -14.58
CA GLN A 68 -1.88 -3.74 -15.73
C GLN A 68 -1.98 -2.37 -16.39
N GLY A 69 -2.25 -2.30 -17.69
CA GLY A 69 -2.35 -1.07 -18.49
C GLY A 69 -1.09 -0.19 -18.52
N THR A 70 0.08 -0.76 -18.25
CA THR A 70 1.39 -0.10 -18.36
C THR A 70 2.27 -0.80 -19.40
N ILE A 71 3.50 -0.33 -19.58
CA ILE A 71 4.50 -1.01 -20.42
C ILE A 71 4.88 -2.42 -19.93
N TYR A 72 4.52 -2.78 -18.70
CA TYR A 72 4.77 -4.07 -18.09
C TYR A 72 3.60 -5.05 -18.25
N ASP A 73 2.44 -4.59 -18.73
CA ASP A 73 1.27 -5.42 -19.00
C ASP A 73 1.44 -6.18 -20.33
N LYS A 74 2.29 -7.21 -20.30
CA LYS A 74 2.63 -8.04 -21.46
C LYS A 74 2.58 -9.51 -21.09
N ALA A 75 1.85 -10.31 -21.86
CA ALA A 75 1.69 -11.74 -21.62
C ALA A 75 3.03 -12.50 -21.51
N ASP A 76 4.04 -12.05 -22.26
CA ASP A 76 5.39 -12.64 -22.31
C ASP A 76 6.44 -11.88 -21.48
N ILE A 77 6.01 -10.99 -20.56
CA ILE A 77 6.93 -10.19 -19.74
C ILE A 77 7.94 -11.10 -19.00
N PRO A 78 9.24 -10.76 -19.00
CA PRO A 78 10.23 -11.56 -18.28
C PRO A 78 9.99 -11.53 -16.78
N ALA A 79 10.09 -12.69 -16.13
CA ALA A 79 10.04 -12.83 -14.68
C ALA A 79 11.08 -11.93 -13.97
N SER A 80 12.27 -11.76 -14.57
CA SER A 80 13.32 -10.88 -14.06
C SER A 80 12.91 -9.40 -14.06
N THR A 81 12.08 -8.97 -15.01
CA THR A 81 11.53 -7.61 -15.03
C THR A 81 10.60 -7.40 -13.85
N ILE A 82 9.70 -8.34 -13.58
CA ILE A 82 8.80 -8.27 -12.40
C ILE A 82 9.62 -8.34 -11.12
N HIS A 83 10.59 -9.24 -11.04
CA HIS A 83 11.48 -9.31 -9.88
C HIS A 83 12.23 -8.00 -9.63
N GLY A 84 12.69 -7.34 -10.69
CA GLY A 84 13.33 -6.02 -10.60
C GLY A 84 12.39 -4.92 -10.12
N LEU A 85 11.13 -4.91 -10.57
CA LEU A 85 10.11 -3.94 -10.10
C LEU A 85 9.84 -4.03 -8.60
N TRP A 86 10.01 -5.23 -8.03
CA TRP A 86 9.83 -5.49 -6.60
C TRP A 86 11.15 -5.46 -5.81
N PHE A 87 12.20 -4.86 -6.38
CA PHE A 87 13.54 -4.73 -5.77
C PHE A 87 14.19 -6.08 -5.40
N SER A 88 13.94 -7.12 -6.19
CA SER A 88 14.57 -8.44 -6.10
C SER A 88 14.49 -9.07 -4.70
N PRO A 89 13.29 -9.38 -4.19
CA PRO A 89 13.11 -9.98 -2.86
C PRO A 89 13.58 -11.45 -2.86
N THR A 90 13.76 -12.04 -1.67
CA THR A 90 14.05 -13.48 -1.52
C THR A 90 12.81 -14.36 -1.68
N LYS A 91 11.62 -13.79 -1.45
CA LYS A 91 10.32 -14.48 -1.53
C LYS A 91 9.18 -13.47 -1.64
N TYR A 92 8.04 -13.91 -2.18
CA TYR A 92 6.80 -13.15 -2.20
C TYR A 92 5.84 -13.73 -1.15
N VAL A 93 5.25 -12.87 -0.32
CA VAL A 93 4.36 -13.25 0.78
C VAL A 93 3.14 -12.33 0.81
N ASP A 94 2.06 -12.75 1.46
CA ASP A 94 0.87 -11.92 1.64
C ASP A 94 1.20 -10.57 2.28
N GLY A 95 0.72 -9.50 1.65
CA GLY A 95 0.91 -8.14 2.14
C GLY A 95 2.25 -7.52 1.77
N PHE A 96 3.14 -8.24 1.06
CA PHE A 96 4.39 -7.65 0.56
C PHE A 96 4.08 -6.49 -0.39
N ALA A 97 4.67 -5.32 -0.17
CA ALA A 97 4.42 -4.12 -0.98
C ALA A 97 5.60 -3.85 -1.93
N GLY A 98 5.32 -3.25 -3.09
CA GLY A 98 6.33 -3.02 -4.13
C GLY A 98 7.55 -2.22 -3.68
N GLU A 99 7.40 -1.35 -2.67
CA GLU A 99 8.49 -0.51 -2.14
C GLU A 99 9.17 -1.11 -0.89
N THR A 100 8.72 -2.26 -0.38
CA THR A 100 9.20 -2.84 0.90
C THR A 100 10.72 -3.01 0.92
N CYS A 101 11.30 -3.49 -0.19
CA CYS A 101 12.74 -3.72 -0.30
C CYS A 101 13.55 -2.50 -0.73
N ARG A 102 12.90 -1.34 -0.94
CA ARG A 102 13.56 -0.04 -1.09
C ARG A 102 13.75 0.61 0.28
N ASP A 103 12.64 0.94 0.94
CA ASP A 103 12.59 1.42 2.31
C ASP A 103 11.15 1.54 2.87
N MET A 104 11.04 1.56 4.20
CA MET A 104 9.77 1.65 4.90
C MET A 104 9.05 3.00 4.71
N SER A 105 9.77 4.09 4.43
CA SER A 105 9.14 5.39 4.22
C SER A 105 8.39 5.45 2.88
N HIS A 106 8.97 4.93 1.80
CA HIS A 106 8.29 4.79 0.51
C HIS A 106 7.16 3.76 0.57
N THR A 107 7.37 2.68 1.32
CA THR A 107 6.30 1.70 1.57
C THR A 107 5.08 2.35 2.21
N MET A 108 5.29 3.13 3.28
CA MET A 108 4.19 3.83 3.94
C MET A 108 3.61 4.96 3.10
N MET A 109 4.39 5.61 2.25
CA MET A 109 3.86 6.57 1.27
C MET A 109 2.83 5.90 0.35
N GLY A 110 3.10 4.69 -0.14
CA GLY A 110 2.16 3.92 -0.96
C GLY A 110 0.94 3.44 -0.18
N LEU A 111 1.15 2.77 0.96
CA LEU A 111 0.05 2.25 1.78
C LEU A 111 -0.85 3.37 2.31
N GLY A 112 -0.28 4.49 2.77
CA GLY A 112 -1.03 5.66 3.20
C GLY A 112 -1.85 6.28 2.07
N ALA A 113 -1.33 6.33 0.84
CA ALA A 113 -2.11 6.79 -0.32
C ALA A 113 -3.29 5.84 -0.62
N MET A 114 -3.07 4.52 -0.54
CA MET A 114 -4.14 3.53 -0.72
C MET A 114 -5.25 3.71 0.33
N ALA A 115 -4.89 3.91 1.60
CA ALA A 115 -5.84 4.10 2.69
C ALA A 115 -6.59 5.43 2.57
N ASN A 116 -5.89 6.53 2.27
CA ASN A 116 -6.52 7.83 2.05
C ASN A 116 -7.53 7.79 0.89
N LEU A 117 -7.15 7.18 -0.24
CA LEU A 117 -8.02 7.02 -1.40
C LEU A 117 -9.26 6.18 -1.03
N ALA A 118 -9.07 5.05 -0.35
CA ALA A 118 -10.18 4.21 0.09
C ALA A 118 -11.10 4.94 1.08
N GLU A 119 -10.56 5.78 1.96
CA GLU A 119 -11.36 6.62 2.87
C GLU A 119 -12.16 7.69 2.11
N ALA A 120 -11.53 8.37 1.14
CA ALA A 120 -12.20 9.34 0.30
C ALA A 120 -13.34 8.70 -0.50
N ALA A 121 -13.10 7.54 -1.11
CA ALA A 121 -14.11 6.76 -1.83
C ALA A 121 -15.25 6.30 -0.91
N ARG A 122 -14.93 5.84 0.31
CA ARG A 122 -15.93 5.48 1.33
C ARG A 122 -16.84 6.66 1.66
N ASN A 123 -16.29 7.87 1.78
CA ASN A 123 -17.09 9.08 2.02
C ASN A 123 -18.01 9.43 0.85
N GLN A 124 -17.73 8.93 -0.36
CA GLN A 124 -18.62 8.99 -1.54
C GLN A 124 -19.55 7.77 -1.66
N GLY A 125 -19.59 6.88 -0.67
CA GLY A 125 -20.44 5.68 -0.67
C GLY A 125 -19.87 4.48 -1.43
N ILE A 126 -18.58 4.49 -1.78
CA ILE A 126 -17.91 3.43 -2.55
C ILE A 126 -16.99 2.63 -1.62
N ASP A 127 -17.28 1.33 -1.43
CA ASP A 127 -16.55 0.47 -0.48
C ASP A 127 -15.30 -0.17 -1.08
N LEU A 128 -14.26 0.64 -1.34
CA LEU A 128 -12.97 0.10 -1.79
C LEU A 128 -12.26 -0.71 -0.71
N TYR A 129 -12.44 -0.38 0.57
CA TYR A 129 -11.85 -1.17 1.64
C TYR A 129 -12.34 -2.62 1.62
N GLY A 130 -13.65 -2.85 1.42
CA GLY A 130 -14.21 -4.18 1.28
C GLY A 130 -13.64 -4.96 0.10
N GLU A 131 -13.35 -4.29 -1.03
CA GLU A 131 -12.75 -4.91 -2.21
C GLU A 131 -11.31 -5.41 -1.98
N VAL A 132 -10.55 -4.73 -1.10
CA VAL A 132 -9.11 -5.03 -0.88
C VAL A 132 -8.74 -5.35 0.56
N GLU A 133 -9.72 -5.70 1.40
CA GLU A 133 -9.54 -5.91 2.85
C GLU A 133 -8.39 -6.88 3.15
N GLN A 134 -8.41 -8.07 2.55
CA GLN A 134 -7.36 -9.08 2.76
C GLN A 134 -5.96 -8.52 2.46
N ARG A 135 -5.84 -7.74 1.38
CA ARG A 135 -4.59 -7.21 0.87
C ARG A 135 -4.04 -6.11 1.77
N LEU A 136 -4.86 -5.15 2.16
CA LEU A 136 -4.44 -4.05 3.04
C LEU A 136 -4.20 -4.55 4.47
N VAL A 137 -5.05 -5.40 5.03
CA VAL A 137 -4.84 -5.96 6.38
C VAL A 137 -3.52 -6.73 6.44
N ALA A 138 -3.24 -7.58 5.45
CA ALA A 138 -1.97 -8.30 5.36
C ALA A 138 -0.78 -7.33 5.28
N ALA A 139 -0.86 -6.30 4.42
CA ALA A 139 0.21 -5.32 4.27
C ALA A 139 0.47 -4.53 5.56
N TYR A 140 -0.57 -3.98 6.19
CA TYR A 140 -0.40 -3.18 7.40
C TYR A 140 0.19 -4.02 8.54
N GLU A 141 -0.29 -5.25 8.77
CA GLU A 141 0.28 -6.13 9.81
C GLU A 141 1.71 -6.57 9.50
N LEU A 142 2.03 -6.85 8.23
CA LEU A 142 3.38 -7.25 7.83
C LEU A 142 4.38 -6.12 8.10
N HIS A 143 4.09 -4.92 7.61
CA HIS A 143 4.99 -3.77 7.71
C HIS A 143 5.07 -3.22 9.13
N ALA A 144 3.99 -3.32 9.92
CA ALA A 144 4.05 -2.96 11.33
C ALA A 144 5.08 -3.82 12.08
N GLY A 145 5.12 -5.12 11.78
CA GLY A 145 6.13 -6.04 12.31
C GLY A 145 7.56 -5.62 11.94
N TYR A 146 7.82 -5.37 10.66
CA TYR A 146 9.15 -4.96 10.19
C TYR A 146 9.63 -3.66 10.83
N ILE A 147 8.74 -2.66 10.91
CA ILE A 147 9.07 -1.37 11.52
C ILE A 147 9.33 -1.54 13.02
N VAL A 148 8.53 -2.33 13.73
CA VAL A 148 8.77 -2.62 15.15
C VAL A 148 10.10 -3.33 15.37
N ASP A 149 10.43 -4.33 14.55
CA ASP A 149 11.72 -5.03 14.63
C ASP A 149 12.88 -4.05 14.44
N ALA A 150 12.79 -3.17 13.45
CA ALA A 150 13.81 -2.14 13.20
C ALA A 150 13.92 -1.12 14.36
N LEU A 151 12.79 -0.66 14.92
CA LEU A 151 12.77 0.26 16.06
C LEU A 151 13.37 -0.37 17.33
N ASP A 152 13.16 -1.67 17.52
CA ASP A 152 13.68 -2.42 18.65
C ASP A 152 15.15 -2.87 18.44
N ASN A 153 15.79 -2.48 17.32
CA ASN A 153 17.12 -2.94 16.89
C ASN A 153 17.24 -4.49 16.86
N LYS A 154 16.16 -5.17 16.50
CA LYS A 154 16.15 -6.62 16.33
C LYS A 154 16.71 -7.00 14.95
N PRO A 155 17.32 -8.19 14.80
CA PRO A 155 17.56 -8.72 13.48
C PRO A 155 16.23 -8.84 12.72
N PRO A 156 16.23 -8.72 11.37
CA PRO A 156 15.02 -8.90 10.59
C PRO A 156 14.37 -10.24 10.94
N SER A 157 13.06 -10.22 11.19
CA SER A 157 12.29 -11.42 11.50
C SER A 157 12.40 -12.45 10.37
N SER A 158 12.11 -13.73 10.66
CA SER A 158 12.22 -14.82 9.68
C SER A 158 11.27 -14.64 8.48
N ASN A 159 10.24 -13.80 8.61
CA ASN A 159 9.37 -13.43 7.52
C ASN A 159 9.91 -12.28 6.65
N TRP A 160 11.00 -11.59 7.03
CA TRP A 160 11.66 -10.58 6.20
C TRP A 160 12.00 -11.13 4.81
N VAL A 161 11.72 -10.32 3.79
CA VAL A 161 11.70 -10.75 2.38
C VAL A 161 12.78 -10.10 1.53
N CYS A 162 13.61 -9.22 2.08
CA CYS A 162 14.61 -8.50 1.30
C CYS A 162 16.03 -9.01 1.58
N ASN A 163 16.91 -8.85 0.59
CA ASN A 163 18.31 -9.28 0.66
C ASN A 163 19.18 -8.38 1.57
N THR A 164 18.67 -7.23 1.98
CA THR A 164 19.36 -6.24 2.81
C THR A 164 18.69 -6.10 4.18
N ALA A 165 19.36 -5.46 5.13
CA ALA A 165 18.73 -5.06 6.38
C ALA A 165 17.54 -4.11 6.13
N ILE A 166 16.64 -4.03 7.11
CA ILE A 166 15.47 -3.14 7.05
C ILE A 166 15.96 -1.69 6.94
N ASN A 167 15.61 -1.03 5.85
CA ASN A 167 15.91 0.38 5.62
C ASN A 167 14.68 1.23 5.97
N MET A 168 14.82 2.15 6.93
CA MET A 168 13.72 3.01 7.35
C MET A 168 13.42 4.16 6.37
N GLY A 169 14.40 4.56 5.55
CA GLY A 169 14.20 5.57 4.50
C GLY A 169 13.92 6.99 4.99
N GLY A 170 14.10 7.28 6.28
CA GLY A 170 13.77 8.56 6.90
C GLY A 170 12.72 8.43 7.98
N THR A 171 11.81 9.41 8.08
CA THR A 171 10.74 9.46 9.11
C THR A 171 9.35 9.19 8.54
N GLY A 172 9.21 9.00 7.22
CA GLY A 172 7.92 8.76 6.57
C GLY A 172 7.22 7.48 7.03
N TYR A 173 7.97 6.49 7.50
CA TYR A 173 7.43 5.25 8.09
C TYR A 173 6.49 5.47 9.28
N ARG A 174 6.53 6.66 9.92
CA ARG A 174 5.68 7.02 11.06
C ARG A 174 4.28 7.50 10.66
N LEU A 175 4.01 7.64 9.37
CA LEU A 175 2.77 8.19 8.81
C LEU A 175 1.99 7.10 8.05
N GLY A 176 0.72 7.35 7.77
CA GLY A 176 -0.13 6.51 6.92
C GLY A 176 -0.78 5.34 7.64
N TRP A 177 -0.85 5.36 8.98
CA TRP A 177 -1.31 4.23 9.80
C TRP A 177 -2.75 4.36 10.29
N GLU A 178 -3.12 5.56 10.75
CA GLU A 178 -4.33 5.73 11.56
C GLU A 178 -5.59 5.61 10.72
N VAL A 179 -5.58 6.06 9.47
CA VAL A 179 -6.73 5.97 8.56
C VAL A 179 -7.13 4.51 8.35
N ALA A 180 -6.18 3.67 7.95
CA ALA A 180 -6.40 2.24 7.77
C ALA A 180 -6.70 1.52 9.09
N TYR A 181 -5.96 1.83 10.16
CA TYR A 181 -6.19 1.21 11.46
C TYR A 181 -7.59 1.52 12.01
N ASN A 182 -8.04 2.77 11.87
CA ASN A 182 -9.38 3.19 12.24
C ASN A 182 -10.44 2.40 11.45
N HIS A 183 -10.26 2.25 10.13
CA HIS A 183 -11.20 1.48 9.33
C HIS A 183 -11.25 0.00 9.76
N PHE A 184 -10.12 -0.69 9.74
CA PHE A 184 -10.09 -2.14 9.94
C PHE A 184 -10.29 -2.55 11.40
N ALA A 185 -9.57 -1.94 12.34
CA ALA A 185 -9.68 -2.31 13.75
C ALA A 185 -10.84 -1.59 14.44
N GLY A 186 -11.09 -0.32 14.10
CA GLY A 186 -12.19 0.46 14.67
C GLY A 186 -13.54 0.07 14.08
N ARG A 187 -13.80 0.47 12.84
CA ARG A 187 -15.13 0.31 12.21
C ARG A 187 -15.49 -1.15 11.92
N ARG A 188 -14.51 -1.96 11.52
CA ARG A 188 -14.72 -3.38 11.15
C ARG A 188 -14.44 -4.37 12.28
N GLY A 189 -13.83 -3.93 13.38
CA GLY A 189 -13.55 -4.78 14.54
C GLY A 189 -12.51 -5.89 14.30
N LEU A 190 -11.67 -5.75 13.27
CA LEU A 190 -10.63 -6.74 12.95
C LEU A 190 -9.47 -6.65 13.96
N SER A 191 -8.86 -7.80 14.25
CA SER A 191 -7.68 -7.86 15.12
C SER A 191 -6.41 -7.56 14.34
N LEU A 192 -5.84 -6.36 14.56
CA LEU A 192 -4.58 -5.91 13.96
C LEU A 192 -3.55 -5.59 15.07
N PRO A 193 -3.03 -6.61 15.79
CA PRO A 193 -2.21 -6.40 16.98
C PRO A 193 -0.86 -5.72 16.69
N LYS A 194 -0.21 -6.01 15.55
CA LYS A 194 1.07 -5.38 15.23
C LYS A 194 0.86 -3.92 14.88
N SER A 195 -0.14 -3.62 14.06
CA SER A 195 -0.51 -2.26 13.67
C SER A 195 -0.94 -1.45 14.89
N GLN A 196 -1.75 -2.03 15.78
CA GLN A 196 -2.13 -1.41 17.06
C GLN A 196 -0.89 -1.04 17.89
N GLY A 197 0.02 -1.99 18.09
CA GLY A 197 1.24 -1.76 18.86
C GLY A 197 2.13 -0.69 18.25
N LEU A 198 2.23 -0.64 16.92
CA LEU A 198 2.99 0.39 16.23
C LEU A 198 2.32 1.76 16.34
N VAL A 199 1.02 1.87 16.05
CA VAL A 199 0.24 3.11 16.15
C VAL A 199 0.38 3.73 17.55
N GLN A 200 0.29 2.92 18.61
CA GLN A 200 0.49 3.41 19.99
C GLN A 200 1.89 3.98 20.25
N ARG A 201 2.93 3.48 19.57
CA ARG A 201 4.32 3.94 19.72
C ARG A 201 4.61 5.23 18.94
N ILE A 202 3.93 5.45 17.82
CA ILE A 202 4.22 6.56 16.89
C ILE A 202 3.24 7.74 17.01
N ARG A 203 2.17 7.59 17.80
CA ARG A 203 1.24 8.66 18.11
C ARG A 203 1.91 9.81 18.90
N PRO A 204 1.47 11.07 18.70
CA PRO A 204 0.56 11.50 17.64
C PRO A 204 1.26 11.52 16.27
N SER A 205 0.54 11.14 15.21
CA SER A 205 1.05 11.33 13.85
C SER A 205 1.07 12.81 13.50
N GLY A 206 2.17 13.24 12.90
CA GLY A 206 2.39 14.63 12.48
C GLY A 206 1.88 14.90 11.07
N THR A 207 2.63 15.73 10.34
CA THR A 207 2.39 16.03 8.93
C THR A 207 3.60 15.66 8.09
N GLY A 208 3.36 15.10 6.90
CA GLY A 208 4.40 14.87 5.91
C GLY A 208 3.80 14.27 4.64
N LEU A 209 4.24 14.77 3.48
CA LEU A 209 3.71 14.36 2.19
C LEU A 209 2.17 14.55 2.16
N HIS A 210 1.41 13.56 1.70
CA HIS A 210 -0.06 13.53 1.71
C HIS A 210 -0.67 12.90 2.98
N MET A 211 0.14 12.42 3.92
CA MET A 211 -0.33 11.76 5.16
C MET A 211 -0.23 12.75 6.33
N ASN A 212 -1.36 13.37 6.68
CA ASN A 212 -1.36 14.53 7.57
C ASN A 212 -2.45 14.44 8.64
N TRP A 213 -2.09 14.76 9.90
CA TRP A 213 -3.02 14.92 11.01
C TRP A 213 -3.91 13.70 11.30
N GLU A 214 -3.39 12.49 11.05
CA GLU A 214 -4.23 11.30 11.07
C GLU A 214 -4.68 10.94 12.50
N THR A 215 -3.83 11.11 13.53
CA THR A 215 -4.27 10.89 14.93
C THR A 215 -5.37 11.86 15.32
N LEU A 216 -5.32 13.12 14.85
CA LEU A 216 -6.37 14.10 15.13
C LEU A 216 -7.70 13.74 14.46
N THR A 217 -7.66 13.17 13.26
CA THR A 217 -8.85 12.91 12.44
C THR A 217 -9.41 11.50 12.60
N HIS A 218 -8.58 10.51 12.92
CA HIS A 218 -8.92 9.08 12.93
C HIS A 218 -8.52 8.35 14.23
N GLY A 219 -7.87 9.04 15.17
CA GLY A 219 -7.44 8.46 16.44
C GLY A 219 -8.62 8.15 17.36
N GLY A 220 -9.10 6.91 17.36
CA GLY A 220 -10.18 6.46 18.23
C GLY A 220 -11.57 7.00 17.88
N THR A 221 -11.76 7.47 16.64
CA THR A 221 -13.05 7.92 16.12
C THR A 221 -13.92 6.75 15.65
N PRO A 222 -15.25 6.82 15.76
CA PRO A 222 -16.17 5.82 15.20
C PRO A 222 -16.17 5.76 13.67
#